data_AF-A0A2D0AHF0-F1
#
_entry.id   AF-A0A2D0AHF0-F1
#
_cell.length_a   1.000
_cell.length_b   1.000
_cell.length_c   1.000
_cell.angle_alpha   90.00
_cell.angle_beta   90.00
_cell.angle_gamma   90.00
#
_symmetry.space_group_name_H-M   'P 1'
#
loop_
_entity.id
_entity.type
_entity.pdbx_description
1 polymer ?
#
loop_
_entity_poly.entity_id
_entity_poly.type
_entity_poly.pdbx_seq_one_letter_code
_entity_poly.pdbx_strand_id
1 'polypeptide(L)'
;MSNLNTSNPNHYIFETKHLKISILGGVRFNNLEALRVTLGIQKLKSEQVLRQNIDLYNDTSIEKLTRKVAERLEIGTTIVRRDLDSLTNELENYRL
;
A
#
# COMPACT_ATOMS: atom_id res chain seq x y z
N MET A 1 5.23 -14.51 8.85
CA MET A 1 4.42 -13.59 9.65
C MET A 1 3.92 -12.53 8.70
N SER A 2 2.60 -12.36 8.58
CA SER A 2 2.03 -11.30 7.75
C SER A 2 2.43 -9.95 8.34
N ASN A 3 2.92 -9.04 7.51
CA ASN A 3 3.23 -7.66 7.92
C ASN A 3 1.99 -6.77 7.92
N LEU A 4 0.82 -7.33 7.61
CA LEU A 4 -0.46 -6.63 7.53
C LEU A 4 -1.25 -6.81 8.84
N ASN A 5 -1.53 -5.71 9.51
CA ASN A 5 -2.43 -5.64 10.65
C ASN A 5 -3.81 -5.16 10.20
N THR A 6 -4.81 -6.04 10.31
CA THR A 6 -6.21 -5.79 9.94
C THR A 6 -7.15 -5.68 11.16
N SER A 7 -6.61 -5.52 12.37
CA SER A 7 -7.40 -5.47 13.62
C SER A 7 -8.46 -4.36 13.63
N ASN A 8 -8.24 -3.28 12.89
CA ASN A 8 -9.25 -2.24 12.65
C ASN A 8 -9.82 -2.38 11.23
N PRO A 9 -11.11 -2.76 11.05
CA PRO A 9 -11.72 -2.98 9.73
C PRO A 9 -11.68 -1.75 8.82
N ASN A 10 -11.61 -0.55 9.39
CA ASN A 10 -11.59 0.72 8.67
C ASN A 10 -10.18 1.28 8.46
N HIS A 11 -9.14 0.62 9.00
CA HIS A 11 -7.78 1.10 8.93
C HIS A 11 -6.77 -0.05 9.07
N TYR A 12 -6.22 -0.51 7.94
CA TYR A 12 -5.17 -1.53 7.97
C TYR A 12 -3.79 -0.87 7.97
N ILE A 13 -2.82 -1.54 8.58
CA ILE A 13 -1.45 -1.07 8.65
C ILE A 13 -0.53 -2.16 8.13
N PHE A 14 0.25 -1.84 7.11
CA PHE A 14 1.31 -2.68 6.57
C PHE A 14 2.65 -1.99 6.78
N GLU A 15 3.56 -2.63 7.51
CA GLU A 15 4.88 -2.06 7.82
C GLU A 15 6.00 -2.93 7.24
N THR A 16 6.92 -2.29 6.53
CA THR A 16 8.14 -2.91 6.01
C THR A 16 9.36 -2.31 6.71
N LYS A 17 10.55 -2.68 6.27
CA LYS A 17 11.80 -2.07 6.75
C LYS A 17 11.88 -0.56 6.46
N HIS A 18 11.20 -0.07 5.43
CA HIS A 18 11.37 1.30 4.92
C HIS A 18 10.08 2.12 4.96
N LEU A 19 8.94 1.47 4.77
CA LEU A 19 7.65 2.12 4.61
C LEU A 19 6.66 1.67 5.70
N LYS A 20 5.82 2.61 6.11
CA LYS A 20 4.53 2.33 6.74
C LYS A 20 3.44 2.71 5.74
N ILE A 21 2.59 1.75 5.43
CA ILE A 21 1.49 1.90 4.48
C ILE A 21 0.18 1.65 5.21
N SER A 22 -0.63 2.69 5.36
CA SER A 22 -2.00 2.60 5.86
C SER A 22 -2.99 2.40 4.72
N ILE A 23 -3.99 1.55 4.93
CA ILE A 23 -5.15 1.38 4.04
C ILE A 23 -6.35 1.99 4.75
N LEU A 24 -6.84 3.11 4.24
CA LEU A 24 -7.94 3.88 4.82
C LEU A 24 -9.27 3.39 4.26
N GLY A 25 -10.22 3.09 5.15
CA GLY A 25 -11.53 2.55 4.80
C GLY A 25 -11.53 1.05 4.48
N GLY A 26 -10.44 0.35 4.82
CA GLY A 26 -10.29 -1.07 4.58
C GLY A 26 -10.26 -1.45 3.09
N VAL A 27 -10.63 -2.69 2.79
CA VAL A 27 -10.70 -3.22 1.42
C VAL A 27 -12.12 -3.70 1.13
N ARG A 28 -12.58 -3.49 -0.10
CA ARG A 28 -13.88 -4.01 -0.57
C ARG A 28 -13.74 -5.47 -0.99
N PHE A 29 -14.65 -6.34 -0.57
CA PHE A 29 -14.64 -7.77 -0.90
C PHE A 29 -15.54 -8.13 -2.09
N ASN A 30 -16.47 -7.26 -2.48
CA ASN A 30 -17.53 -7.59 -3.44
C ASN A 30 -17.08 -7.57 -4.91
N ASN A 31 -15.90 -7.04 -5.22
CA ASN A 31 -15.36 -6.96 -6.58
C ASN A 31 -13.94 -7.52 -6.60
N LEU A 32 -13.78 -8.73 -7.11
CA LEU A 32 -12.50 -9.43 -7.20
C LEU A 32 -11.65 -9.00 -8.39
N GLU A 33 -12.24 -8.34 -9.40
CA GLU A 33 -11.50 -7.85 -10.58
C GLU A 33 -10.69 -6.59 -10.29
N ALA A 34 -10.91 -5.95 -9.13
CA ALA A 34 -10.26 -4.71 -8.74
C ALA A 34 -9.82 -4.73 -7.28
N LEU A 35 -8.69 -4.09 -6.98
CA LEU A 35 -8.19 -3.88 -5.62
C LEU A 35 -8.04 -2.38 -5.36
N ARG A 36 -9.18 -1.69 -5.37
CA ARG A 36 -9.24 -0.24 -5.12
C ARG A 36 -9.16 0.07 -3.64
N VAL A 37 -8.16 0.85 -3.28
CA VAL A 37 -7.85 1.24 -1.91
C VAL A 37 -7.43 2.70 -1.83
N THR A 38 -7.55 3.28 -0.64
CA THR A 38 -6.94 4.57 -0.33
C THR A 38 -5.71 4.32 0.53
N LEU A 39 -4.53 4.53 -0.04
CA LEU A 39 -3.26 4.36 0.65
C LEU A 39 -2.85 5.67 1.33
N GLY A 40 -2.24 5.54 2.51
CA GLY A 40 -1.35 6.54 3.10
C GLY A 40 0.04 5.92 3.24
N ILE A 41 1.03 6.47 2.54
CA ILE A 41 2.38 5.92 2.46
C ILE A 41 3.34 6.90 3.11
N GLN A 42 4.14 6.42 4.04
CA GLN A 42 5.16 7.23 4.71
C GLN A 42 6.44 6.41 4.90
N LYS A 43 7.58 7.12 4.94
CA LYS A 43 8.85 6.55 5.39
C LYS A 43 8.76 6.32 6.89
N LEU A 44 9.38 5.26 7.39
CA LEU A 44 9.46 5.05 8.84
C LEU A 44 10.08 6.29 9.51
N LYS A 45 9.49 6.71 10.63
CA LYS A 45 9.89 7.90 11.41
C LYS A 45 9.76 9.25 10.66
N SER A 46 9.13 9.28 9.50
CA SER A 46 8.74 10.53 8.82
C SER A 46 7.30 10.89 9.16
N GLU A 47 7.02 12.19 9.29
CA GLU A 47 5.67 12.74 9.42
C GLU A 47 4.99 12.96 8.06
N GLN A 48 5.74 12.91 6.96
CA GLN A 48 5.21 13.12 5.62
C GLN A 48 4.44 11.88 5.15
N VAL A 49 3.13 12.06 4.95
CA VAL A 49 2.24 11.01 4.43
C VAL A 49 1.76 11.35 3.03
N LEU A 50 2.03 10.47 2.08
CA LEU A 50 1.51 10.55 0.72
C LEU A 50 0.21 9.78 0.63
N ARG A 51 -0.90 10.47 0.37
CA ARG A 51 -2.21 9.83 0.18
C ARG A 51 -2.53 9.65 -1.30
N GLN A 52 -2.96 8.45 -1.68
CA GLN A 52 -3.39 8.13 -3.05
C GLN A 52 -4.54 7.13 -3.04
N ASN A 53 -5.55 7.40 -3.87
CA ASN A 53 -6.55 6.41 -4.23
C ASN A 53 -6.03 5.66 -5.47
N ILE A 54 -5.96 4.34 -5.40
CA ILE A 54 -5.36 3.53 -6.45
C ILE A 54 -6.04 2.16 -6.54
N ASP A 55 -6.10 1.63 -7.76
CA ASP A 55 -6.36 0.22 -8.01
C ASP A 55 -5.03 -0.54 -8.04
N LEU A 56 -4.78 -1.39 -7.03
CA LEU A 56 -3.50 -2.10 -6.91
C LEU A 56 -3.25 -3.10 -8.05
N TYR A 57 -4.28 -3.47 -8.80
CA TYR A 57 -4.14 -4.31 -10.00
C TYR A 57 -3.79 -3.53 -11.27
N ASN A 58 -3.79 -2.20 -11.22
CA ASN A 58 -3.46 -1.37 -12.37
C ASN A 58 -1.96 -1.04 -12.41
N ASP A 59 -1.19 -1.80 -13.20
CA ASP A 59 0.27 -1.65 -13.28
C ASP A 59 0.73 -0.22 -13.65
N THR A 60 0.06 0.43 -14.61
CA THR A 60 0.39 1.83 -14.98
C THR A 60 0.23 2.80 -13.81
N SER A 61 -0.80 2.62 -12.99
CA SER A 61 -1.03 3.45 -11.80
C SER A 61 0.00 3.16 -10.72
N ILE A 62 0.35 1.87 -10.52
CA ILE A 62 1.39 1.44 -9.58
C ILE A 62 2.75 2.01 -9.96
N GLU A 63 3.09 2.02 -11.24
CA GLU A 63 4.35 2.58 -11.72
C GLU A 63 4.44 4.10 -11.47
N LYS A 64 3.35 4.84 -11.74
CA LYS A 64 3.25 6.27 -11.40
C LYS A 64 3.35 6.52 -9.90
N LEU A 65 2.66 5.72 -9.08
CA LEU A 65 2.73 5.80 -7.63
C LEU A 65 4.15 5.53 -7.12
N THR A 66 4.80 4.49 -7.65
CA THR A 66 6.16 4.08 -7.29
C THR A 66 7.14 5.23 -7.48
N ARG A 67 7.13 5.88 -8.66
CA ARG A 67 7.99 7.05 -8.93
C ARG A 67 7.73 8.19 -7.94
N LYS A 68 6.46 8.54 -7.72
CA LYS A 68 6.07 9.64 -6.82
C LYS A 68 6.48 9.41 -5.37
N VAL A 69 6.31 8.18 -4.88
CA VAL A 69 6.69 7.79 -3.52
C VAL A 69 8.21 7.77 -3.38
N ALA A 70 8.92 7.20 -4.37
CA ALA A 70 10.37 7.13 -4.38
C ALA A 70 11.02 8.52 -4.34
N GLU A 71 10.53 9.45 -5.16
CA GLU A 71 11.00 10.83 -5.21
C GLU A 71 10.73 11.57 -3.90
N ARG A 72 9.48 11.55 -3.42
CA ARG A 72 9.08 12.38 -2.27
C ARG A 72 9.55 11.85 -0.92
N LEU A 73 9.75 10.54 -0.78
CA LEU A 73 10.22 9.93 0.46
C LEU A 73 11.71 9.59 0.42
N GLU A 74 12.38 9.83 -0.70
CA GLU A 74 13.80 9.50 -0.92
C GLU A 74 14.08 8.02 -0.63
N ILE A 75 13.30 7.15 -1.28
CA ILE A 75 13.40 5.69 -1.18
C ILE A 75 13.57 5.13 -2.59
N GLY A 76 14.47 4.16 -2.78
CA GLY A 76 14.70 3.58 -4.10
C GLY A 76 13.42 2.97 -4.70
N THR A 77 13.19 3.20 -6.01
CA THR A 77 12.00 2.73 -6.74
C THR A 77 11.81 1.21 -6.63
N THR A 78 12.89 0.44 -6.66
CA THR A 78 12.86 -1.02 -6.48
C THR A 78 12.31 -1.44 -5.11
N ILE A 79 12.62 -0.69 -4.06
CA ILE A 79 12.11 -0.95 -2.70
C ILE A 79 10.62 -0.64 -2.65
N VAL A 80 10.22 0.53 -3.15
CA VAL A 80 8.80 0.93 -3.19
C VAL A 80 7.96 -0.06 -3.98
N ARG A 81 8.43 -0.48 -5.17
CA ARG A 81 7.71 -1.45 -6.01
C ARG A 81 7.53 -2.78 -5.28
N ARG A 82 8.60 -3.32 -4.71
CA ARG A 82 8.57 -4.57 -3.94
C ARG A 82 7.59 -4.49 -2.76
N ASP A 83 7.59 -3.37 -2.04
CA ASP A 83 6.71 -3.18 -0.88
C ASP A 83 5.24 -3.09 -1.30
N LEU A 84 4.93 -2.44 -2.44
CA LEU A 84 3.57 -2.39 -3.01
C LEU A 84 3.10 -3.75 -3.55
N ASP A 85 3.99 -4.52 -4.19
CA ASP A 85 3.68 -5.88 -4.66
C ASP A 85 3.41 -6.80 -3.45
N SER A 86 4.22 -6.69 -2.39
CA SER A 86 4.04 -7.44 -1.14
C SER A 86 2.73 -7.08 -0.44
N LEU A 87 2.39 -5.79 -0.38
CA LEU A 87 1.11 -5.32 0.14
C LEU A 87 -0.05 -5.92 -0.64
N THR A 88 0.03 -5.93 -1.97
CA THR A 88 -1.01 -6.48 -2.85
C THR A 88 -1.29 -7.94 -2.50
N ASN A 89 -0.25 -8.77 -2.40
CA ASN A 89 -0.39 -10.19 -2.02
C ASN A 89 -1.01 -10.38 -0.63
N GLU A 90 -0.66 -9.54 0.35
CA GLU A 90 -1.22 -9.62 1.70
C GLU A 90 -2.70 -9.23 1.74
N LEU A 91 -3.10 -8.21 0.97
CA LEU A 91 -4.51 -7.82 0.84
C LEU A 91 -5.33 -8.86 0.08
N GLU A 92 -4.74 -9.55 -0.89
CA GLU A 92 -5.35 -10.69 -1.57
C GLU A 92 -5.57 -11.87 -0.63
N ASN A 93 -4.55 -12.27 0.12
CA ASN A 93 -4.66 -13.34 1.10
C ASN A 93 -5.71 -13.01 2.18
N TYR A 94 -5.84 -11.75 2.56
CA TYR A 94 -6.87 -11.30 3.50
C TYR A 94 -8.29 -11.31 2.89
N ARG A 95 -8.42 -11.24 1.56
CA ARG A 95 -9.72 -11.33 0.86
C ARG A 95 -10.25 -12.77 0.75
N LEU A 96 -9.38 -13.77 0.85
CA LEU A 96 -9.69 -15.20 0.75
C LEU A 96 -10.06 -15.80 2.11
#